data_AF-A0A8T7DY47-F1
#
_entry.id   AF-A0A8T7DY47-F1
#
_cell.length_a   1.000
_cell.length_b   1.000
_cell.length_c   1.000
_cell.angle_alpha   90.00
_cell.angle_beta   90.00
_cell.angle_gamma   90.00
#
_symmetry.space_group_name_H-M   'P 1'
#
loop_
_entity.id
_entity.type
_entity.pdbx_description
1 polymer ?
#
loop_
_entity_poly.entity_id
_entity_poly.type
_entity_poly.pdbx_seq_one_letter_code
_entity_poly.pdbx_strand_id
1 'polypeptide(L)' 'MSDWLAGIWYDGRTRGLWALVPLSQLYRAAVAIRRRLYRGGLLPRYAAGVPVIVVGNVTVGGTGKTPMVLWLAERLSA' A
#
# COMPACT_ATOMS: atom_id res chain seq x y z
N MET A 1 -20.93 10.11 11.78
CA MET A 1 -20.62 8.85 11.07
C MET A 1 -19.15 8.79 10.62
N SER A 2 -18.62 9.88 10.03
CA SER A 2 -17.20 10.04 9.65
C SER A 2 -16.21 9.83 10.80
N ASP A 3 -16.53 10.34 12.00
CA ASP A 3 -15.58 10.41 13.11
C ASP A 3 -15.35 9.05 13.78
N TRP A 4 -16.35 8.18 13.71
CA TRP A 4 -16.24 6.79 14.16
C TRP A 4 -15.36 5.97 13.20
N LEU A 5 -15.52 6.14 11.89
CA LEU A 5 -14.64 5.51 10.89
C LEU A 5 -13.20 6.02 11.02
N ALA A 6 -13.02 7.32 11.24
CA ALA A 6 -11.71 7.91 11.48
C ALA A 6 -11.05 7.34 12.76
N GLY A 7 -11.80 7.19 13.87
CA GLY A 7 -11.30 6.60 15.11
C GLY A 7 -10.98 5.10 15.02
N ILE A 8 -11.69 4.35 14.17
CA ILE A 8 -11.31 2.97 13.85
C ILE A 8 -10.01 2.93 13.05
N TRP A 9 -9.86 3.84 12.10
CA TRP A 9 -8.78 3.84 11.12
C TRP A 9 -7.46 4.38 11.65
N TYR A 10 -7.50 5.45 12.47
CA TYR A 10 -6.32 6.12 13.01
C TYR A 10 -6.06 5.80 14.49
N ASP A 11 -7.10 5.64 15.32
CA ASP A 11 -6.94 5.42 16.77
C ASP A 11 -6.98 3.94 17.18
N GLY A 12 -7.06 3.02 16.21
CA GLY A 12 -6.98 1.58 16.46
C GLY A 12 -8.13 0.98 17.27
N ARG A 13 -9.26 1.71 17.42
CA ARG A 13 -10.45 1.24 18.14
C ARG A 13 -11.24 0.22 17.32
N THR A 14 -10.65 -0.96 17.08
CA THR A 14 -11.19 -2.02 16.21
C THR A 14 -12.26 -2.92 16.87
N ARG A 15 -12.84 -2.50 18.02
CA ARG A 15 -13.74 -3.32 18.86
C ARG A 15 -15.07 -3.79 18.20
N GLY A 16 -15.32 -3.49 16.92
CA GLY A 16 -16.45 -4.01 16.14
C GLY A 16 -16.07 -4.70 14.81
N LEU A 17 -14.78 -4.84 14.49
CA LEU A 17 -14.33 -5.34 13.17
C LEU A 17 -13.88 -6.80 13.17
N TRP A 18 -14.14 -7.55 14.25
CA TRP A 18 -13.75 -8.96 14.37
C TRP A 18 -14.32 -9.83 13.24
N ALA A 19 -15.53 -9.51 12.76
CA ALA A 19 -16.13 -10.17 11.61
C ALA A 19 -15.35 -9.99 10.30
N LEU A 20 -14.52 -8.93 10.18
CA LEU A 20 -13.65 -8.70 9.02
C LEU A 20 -12.30 -9.41 9.12
N VAL A 21 -11.95 -9.99 10.27
CA VAL A 21 -10.70 -10.75 10.44
C VAL A 21 -10.57 -11.90 9.44
N PRO A 22 -11.56 -12.79 9.25
CA PRO A 22 -11.43 -13.86 8.25
C PRO A 22 -11.21 -13.31 6.83
N LEU A 23 -11.91 -12.23 6.47
CA LEU A 23 -11.74 -11.56 5.18
C LEU A 23 -10.34 -10.95 5.03
N SER A 24 -9.81 -10.34 6.10
CA SER A 24 -8.44 -9.82 6.15
C SER A 24 -7.40 -10.94 5.97
N GLN A 25 -7.58 -12.11 6.59
CA GLN A 25 -6.68 -13.25 6.38
C GLN A 25 -6.73 -13.77 4.95
N LEU A 26 -7.92 -13.84 4.35
CA LEU A 26 -8.07 -14.23 2.94
C LEU A 26 -7.34 -13.25 2.02
N TYR A 27 -7.52 -11.94 2.24
CA TYR A 27 -6.79 -10.90 1.50
C TYR A 27 -5.27 -11.02 1.68
N ARG A 28 -4.80 -11.24 2.92
CA ARG A 28 -3.37 -11.47 3.20
C ARG A 28 -2.83 -12.69 2.46
N ALA A 29 -3.56 -13.79 2.43
CA ALA A 29 -3.18 -14.99 1.70
C ALA A 29 -3.07 -14.72 0.19
N ALA A 30 -4.08 -14.07 -0.41
CA ALA A 30 -4.07 -13.69 -1.82
C ALA A 30 -2.87 -12.79 -2.17
N VAL A 31 -2.60 -11.77 -1.35
CA VAL A 31 -1.45 -10.86 -1.53
C VAL A 31 -0.11 -11.60 -1.35
N ALA A 32 -0.03 -12.55 -0.42
CA ALA A 32 1.18 -13.36 -0.21
C ALA A 32 1.45 -14.28 -1.41
N ILE A 33 0.41 -14.91 -1.96
CA ILE A 33 0.50 -15.72 -3.18
C ILE A 33 0.96 -14.84 -4.34
N ARG A 34 0.32 -13.69 -4.59
CA ARG A 34 0.71 -12.75 -5.64
C ARG A 34 2.19 -12.34 -5.52
N ARG A 35 2.65 -12.02 -4.30
CA ARG A 35 4.07 -11.69 -4.04
C ARG A 35 5.02 -12.87 -4.30
N ARG A 36 4.61 -14.11 -4.04
CA ARG A 36 5.40 -15.31 -4.38
C ARG A 36 5.47 -15.53 -5.89
N LEU A 37 4.35 -15.39 -6.59
CA LEU A 37 4.30 -15.53 -8.05
C LEU A 37 5.19 -14.49 -8.75
N TYR A 38 5.14 -13.22 -8.33
CA TYR A 38 6.06 -12.20 -8.86
C TYR A 38 7.51 -12.54 -8.55
N ARG A 39 7.86 -12.91 -7.30
CA ARG A 39 9.24 -13.25 -6.92
C ARG A 39 9.78 -14.46 -7.67
N GLY A 40 8.95 -15.47 -7.90
CA GLY A 40 9.28 -16.66 -8.69
C GLY A 40 9.34 -16.44 -10.20
N GLY A 41 9.00 -15.24 -10.69
CA GLY A 41 9.04 -14.91 -12.12
C GLY A 41 7.87 -15.48 -12.93
N LEU A 42 6.83 -16.00 -12.26
CA LEU A 42 5.66 -16.60 -12.90
C LEU A 42 4.68 -15.56 -13.44
N LEU A 43 4.72 -14.33 -12.92
CA LEU A 43 3.94 -13.21 -13.44
C LEU A 43 4.82 -12.29 -14.29
N PRO A 44 4.27 -11.72 -15.38
CA PRO A 44 4.99 -10.78 -16.23
C PRO A 44 5.56 -9.61 -15.44
N ARG A 45 6.81 -9.25 -15.72
CA ARG A 45 7.47 -8.06 -15.15
C ARG A 45 7.79 -7.10 -16.29
N TYR A 46 7.46 -5.83 -16.10
CA TYR A 46 7.89 -4.78 -17.01
C TYR A 46 9.25 -4.25 -16.55
N ALA A 47 10.20 -4.16 -17.48
CA ALA A 47 11.49 -3.51 -17.28
C ALA A 47 11.55 -2.29 -18.19
N ALA A 48 11.65 -1.10 -17.60
CA ALA A 48 11.88 0.11 -18.37
C ALA A 48 13.33 0.16 -18.85
N GLY A 49 13.58 0.73 -20.04
CA GLY A 49 14.93 0.97 -20.57
C GLY A 49 15.71 2.10 -19.88
N VAL A 50 15.15 2.67 -18.81
CA VAL A 50 15.72 3.78 -18.02
C VAL A 50 15.56 3.49 -16.52
N PRO A 51 16.36 4.14 -15.64
CA PRO A 51 16.17 4.03 -14.20
C PRO A 51 14.77 4.51 -13.79
N VAL A 52 14.05 3.71 -13.00
CA VAL A 52 12.69 4.05 -12.51
C VAL A 52 12.66 4.00 -10.99
N ILE A 53 12.16 5.06 -10.37
CA ILE A 53 11.91 5.15 -8.94
C ILE A 53 10.40 5.04 -8.68
N VAL A 54 9.97 4.07 -7.89
CA VAL A 54 8.55 3.86 -7.53
C VAL A 54 8.29 4.37 -6.13
N VAL A 55 7.49 5.44 -6.00
CA VAL A 55 7.06 5.99 -4.70
C VAL A 55 5.69 5.44 -4.32
N GLY A 56 5.66 4.62 -3.27
CA GLY A 56 4.46 3.93 -2.79
C GLY A 56 4.25 4.11 -1.28
N ASN A 57 3.20 3.46 -0.77
CA ASN A 57 2.80 3.50 0.63
C ASN A 57 2.12 2.15 0.99
N VAL A 58 2.26 1.71 2.24
CA VAL A 58 1.73 0.45 2.78
C VAL A 58 0.33 0.59 3.39
N THR A 59 -0.01 1.76 3.93
CA THR A 59 -1.32 2.07 4.50
C THR A 59 -2.23 2.77 3.49
N VAL A 60 -3.50 2.91 3.79
CA VAL A 60 -4.48 3.54 2.90
C VAL A 60 -4.90 4.88 3.50
N GLY A 61 -4.89 5.94 2.70
CA GLY A 61 -5.13 7.32 3.16
C GLY A 61 -4.07 8.33 2.67
N GLY A 62 -4.13 9.54 3.21
CA GLY A 62 -3.22 10.65 2.88
C GLY A 62 -1.87 10.52 3.56
N THR A 63 -0.99 9.66 3.05
CA THR A 63 0.32 9.36 3.66
C THR A 63 1.48 10.19 3.10
N GLY A 64 1.19 11.39 2.58
CA GLY A 64 2.23 12.27 2.05
C GLY A 64 2.92 11.81 0.77
N LYS A 65 2.36 10.86 0.00
CA LYS A 65 2.93 10.42 -1.29
C LYS A 65 3.14 11.60 -2.25
N THR A 66 2.17 12.50 -2.36
CA THR A 66 2.26 13.65 -3.28
C THR A 66 3.35 14.65 -2.88
N PRO A 67 3.43 15.14 -1.62
CA PRO A 67 4.57 15.93 -1.17
C PRO A 67 5.93 15.23 -1.35
N MET A 68 6.00 13.93 -1.10
CA MET A 68 7.23 13.15 -1.27
C MET A 68 7.70 13.08 -2.73
N VAL A 69 6.76 12.91 -3.67
CA VAL A 69 7.08 12.89 -5.10
C VAL A 69 7.55 14.27 -5.56
N LEU A 70 6.93 15.36 -5.10
CA LEU A 70 7.37 16.72 -5.41
C LEU A 70 8.80 16.97 -4.93
N TRP A 71 9.07 16.67 -3.67
CA TRP A 71 10.40 16.78 -3.07
C TRP A 71 11.47 15.96 -3.82
N LEU A 72 11.11 14.76 -4.27
CA LEU A 72 12.02 13.88 -5.03
C LEU A 72 12.28 14.45 -6.43
N ALA A 73 11.25 14.94 -7.10
CA ALA A 73 11.37 15.55 -8.42
C ALA A 73 12.28 16.79 -8.38
N GLU A 74 12.09 17.66 -7.39
CA GLU A 74 12.95 18.83 -7.17
C GLU A 74 14.43 18.44 -7.00
N ARG A 75 14.71 17.43 -6.16
CA ARG A 75 16.08 16.96 -5.90
C ARG A 75 16.77 16.29 -7.09
N LEU A 76 16.01 15.69 -8.00
CA LEU A 76 16.55 15.03 -9.18
C LEU A 76 16.58 15.94 -10.41
N SER A 77 15.94 17.12 -10.33
CA SER A 77 15.96 18.15 -11.37
C SER A 77 17.09 19.17 -11.22
N ALA A 78 17.77 19.18 -10.08
CA ALA A 78 18.94 20.00 -9.79
C ALA A 78 20.23 19.28 -10.21
#